data_AF-A0A3N5MF87-F1
#
_entry.id   AF-A0A3N5MF87-F1
#
_cell.length_a   1.000
_cell.length_b   1.000
_cell.length_c   1.000
_cell.angle_alpha   90.00
_cell.angle_beta   90.00
_cell.angle_gamma   90.00
#
_symmetry.space_group_name_H-M   'P 1'
#
loop_
_entity.id
_entity.type
_entity.pdbx_description
1 polymer ?
#
loop_
_entity_poly.entity_id
_entity_poly.type
_entity_poly.pdbx_seq_one_letter_code
_entity_poly.pdbx_strand_id
1 'polypeptide(L)'
;AAVVARRARFVSRNSGSGTRVRVDALLAQAGIPASGLTTPVADALTHDEVADLVAAGLADAGVGLEIAARRRDLDFIPLYQERYDLVIPRERLEEQRLQALVACIRTPEFPAAVEGLEGYSAAATGHVEQLTA
;
A
#
# COMPACT_ATOMS: atom_id res chain seq x y z
N ALA A 1 10.18 -10.52 -10.60
CA ALA A 1 11.17 -11.47 -11.14
C ALA A 1 11.42 -12.67 -10.22
N ALA A 2 11.89 -12.48 -8.99
CA ALA A 2 12.25 -13.58 -8.07
C ALA A 2 11.10 -14.58 -7.79
N VAL A 3 9.88 -14.08 -7.58
CA VAL A 3 8.67 -14.92 -7.38
C VAL A 3 8.48 -15.91 -8.53
N VAL A 4 8.57 -15.42 -9.78
CA VAL A 4 8.43 -16.25 -10.99
C VAL A 4 9.60 -17.21 -11.16
N ALA A 5 10.84 -16.72 -10.99
CA ALA A 5 12.04 -17.56 -11.15
C ALA A 5 12.06 -18.74 -10.17
N ARG A 6 11.52 -18.56 -8.96
CA ARG A 6 11.40 -19.60 -7.93
C ARG A 6 10.10 -20.40 -8.01
N ARG A 7 9.19 -20.06 -8.93
CA ARG A 7 7.82 -20.61 -8.97
C ARG A 7 7.10 -20.54 -7.63
N ALA A 8 7.33 -19.45 -6.89
CA ALA A 8 6.70 -19.23 -5.60
C ALA A 8 5.19 -19.06 -5.77
N ARG A 9 4.43 -19.65 -4.86
CA ARG A 9 2.98 -19.53 -4.77
C ARG A 9 2.62 -18.10 -4.39
N PHE A 10 2.06 -17.37 -5.33
CA PHE A 10 1.71 -15.97 -5.18
C PHE A 10 0.22 -15.82 -4.88
N VAL A 11 -0.12 -15.07 -3.83
CA VAL A 11 -1.49 -14.61 -3.61
C VAL A 11 -1.68 -13.23 -4.23
N SER A 12 -2.65 -13.13 -5.12
CA SER A 12 -3.03 -11.87 -5.78
C SER A 12 -4.02 -11.07 -4.93
N ARG A 13 -4.09 -9.78 -5.20
CA ARG A 13 -5.14 -8.88 -4.71
C ARG A 13 -6.31 -8.87 -5.68
N ASN A 14 -7.51 -8.67 -5.15
CA ASN A 14 -8.73 -8.61 -5.94
C ASN A 14 -8.66 -7.57 -7.08
N SER A 15 -9.31 -7.90 -8.19
CA SER A 15 -9.44 -7.01 -9.35
C SER A 15 -10.02 -5.64 -8.94
N GLY A 16 -9.49 -4.58 -9.54
CA GLY A 16 -9.87 -3.19 -9.23
C GLY A 16 -9.16 -2.57 -8.03
N SER A 17 -8.41 -3.36 -7.24
CA SER A 17 -7.57 -2.78 -6.18
C SER A 17 -6.35 -2.03 -6.75
N GLY A 18 -5.95 -0.93 -6.10
CA GLY A 18 -4.75 -0.17 -6.49
C GLY A 18 -3.49 -1.06 -6.50
N THR A 19 -3.37 -1.97 -5.54
CA THR A 19 -2.29 -2.95 -5.47
C THR A 19 -2.26 -3.86 -6.71
N ARG A 20 -3.42 -4.34 -7.18
CA ARG A 20 -3.48 -5.18 -8.38
C ARG A 20 -3.03 -4.42 -9.62
N VAL A 21 -3.52 -3.20 -9.80
CA VAL A 21 -3.08 -2.30 -10.89
C VAL A 21 -1.56 -2.11 -10.86
N ARG A 22 -0.99 -1.91 -9.67
CA ARG A 22 0.45 -1.72 -9.50
C ARG A 22 1.26 -2.98 -9.79
N VAL A 23 0.81 -4.15 -9.32
CA VAL A 23 1.46 -5.43 -9.60
C VAL A 23 1.47 -5.72 -11.10
N ASP A 24 0.33 -5.52 -11.77
CA ASP A 24 0.23 -5.72 -13.22
C ASP A 24 1.19 -4.79 -13.98
N ALA A 25 1.30 -3.52 -13.56
CA ALA A 25 2.26 -2.58 -14.13
C ALA A 25 3.72 -3.02 -13.91
N LEU A 26 4.08 -3.51 -12.71
CA LEU A 26 5.42 -4.01 -12.41
C LEU A 26 5.77 -5.26 -13.23
N LEU A 27 4.81 -6.17 -13.43
CA LEU A 27 4.96 -7.34 -14.29
C LEU A 27 5.20 -6.93 -15.74
N ALA A 28 4.39 -5.99 -16.26
CA ALA A 28 4.53 -5.47 -17.61
C ALA A 28 5.90 -4.78 -17.82
N GLN A 29 6.35 -3.94 -16.88
CA GLN A 29 7.67 -3.31 -16.92
C GLN A 29 8.81 -4.33 -16.92
N ALA A 30 8.64 -5.45 -16.22
CA ALA A 30 9.62 -6.54 -16.19
C ALA A 30 9.52 -7.49 -17.39
N GLY A 31 8.58 -7.29 -18.32
CA GLY A 31 8.33 -8.21 -19.44
C GLY A 31 7.83 -9.58 -18.99
N ILE A 32 7.23 -9.67 -17.80
CA ILE A 32 6.74 -10.92 -17.21
C ILE A 32 5.24 -11.03 -17.49
N PRO A 33 4.76 -12.06 -18.20
CA PRO A 33 3.32 -12.27 -18.36
C PRO A 33 2.70 -12.70 -17.01
N ALA A 34 1.46 -12.29 -16.74
CA ALA A 34 0.76 -12.68 -15.51
C ALA A 34 0.62 -14.20 -15.35
N SER A 35 0.55 -14.94 -16.46
CA SER A 35 0.57 -16.42 -16.49
C SER A 35 1.89 -17.02 -15.97
N GLY A 36 2.94 -16.22 -15.81
CA GLY A 36 4.18 -16.62 -15.15
C GLY A 36 4.07 -16.71 -13.63
N LEU A 37 3.01 -16.18 -13.02
CA LEU A 37 2.75 -16.33 -11.59
C LEU A 37 2.02 -17.65 -11.31
N THR A 38 2.45 -18.35 -10.26
CA THR A 38 1.74 -19.52 -9.72
C THR A 38 0.76 -19.05 -8.65
N THR A 39 -0.54 -19.05 -8.92
CA THR A 39 -1.57 -18.54 -7.99
C THR A 39 -2.47 -19.69 -7.49
N PRO A 40 -2.12 -20.37 -6.39
CA PRO A 40 -2.85 -21.57 -5.95
C PRO A 40 -4.11 -21.27 -5.13
N VAL A 41 -4.29 -20.02 -4.71
CA VAL A 41 -5.40 -19.56 -3.87
C VAL A 41 -6.19 -18.47 -4.60
N ALA A 42 -7.42 -18.22 -4.12
CA ALA A 42 -8.22 -17.11 -4.60
C ALA A 42 -7.57 -15.75 -4.28
N ASP A 43 -7.99 -14.72 -5.02
CA ASP A 43 -7.56 -13.34 -4.77
C ASP A 43 -7.98 -12.88 -3.37
N ALA A 44 -7.05 -12.31 -2.61
CA ALA A 44 -7.29 -11.73 -1.31
C ALA A 44 -7.98 -10.36 -1.41
N LEU A 45 -8.91 -10.09 -0.49
CA LEU A 45 -9.71 -8.87 -0.40
C LEU A 45 -9.08 -7.80 0.50
N THR A 46 -8.29 -8.16 1.51
CA THR A 46 -7.53 -7.19 2.36
C THR A 46 -6.02 -7.46 2.42
N HIS A 47 -5.23 -6.44 2.81
CA HIS A 47 -3.79 -6.62 3.03
C HIS A 47 -3.50 -7.62 4.15
N ASP A 48 -4.37 -7.64 5.16
CA ASP A 48 -4.35 -8.64 6.24
C ASP A 48 -4.56 -10.05 5.70
N GLU A 49 -5.51 -10.25 4.79
CA GLU A 49 -5.78 -11.57 4.20
C GLU A 49 -4.61 -12.09 3.36
N VAL A 50 -3.91 -11.22 2.64
CA VAL A 50 -2.64 -11.59 1.97
C VAL A 50 -1.64 -12.13 2.99
N ALA A 51 -1.46 -11.41 4.10
CA ALA A 51 -0.51 -11.79 5.12
C ALA A 51 -0.94 -13.07 5.87
N ASP A 52 -2.24 -13.25 6.13
CA ASP A 52 -2.80 -14.47 6.73
C ASP A 52 -2.51 -15.71 5.86
N LEU A 53 -2.71 -15.59 4.54
CA LEU A 53 -2.48 -16.70 3.60
C LEU A 53 -1.00 -17.10 3.50
N VAL A 54 -0.09 -16.13 3.60
CA VAL A 54 1.35 -16.39 3.65
C VAL A 54 1.75 -17.01 4.99
N ALA A 55 1.29 -16.45 6.11
CA ALA A 55 1.57 -16.97 7.45
C ALA A 55 1.02 -18.40 7.65
N ALA A 56 -0.13 -18.72 7.03
CA ALA A 56 -0.69 -20.06 7.03
C ALA A 56 0.02 -21.04 6.07
N GLY A 57 1.01 -20.58 5.31
CA GLY A 57 1.73 -21.40 4.32
C GLY A 57 0.88 -21.80 3.11
N LEU A 58 -0.25 -21.14 2.87
CA LEU A 58 -1.11 -21.36 1.70
C LEU A 58 -0.59 -20.61 0.46
N ALA A 59 0.16 -19.55 0.67
CA ALA A 59 0.98 -18.86 -0.33
C ALA A 59 2.41 -18.67 0.21
N ASP A 60 3.37 -18.44 -0.69
CA ASP A 60 4.77 -18.15 -0.36
C ASP A 60 5.05 -16.64 -0.39
N ALA A 61 4.28 -15.87 -1.18
CA ALA A 61 4.45 -14.43 -1.32
C ALA A 61 3.15 -13.75 -1.74
N GLY A 62 3.04 -12.46 -1.46
CA GLY A 62 1.97 -11.58 -1.92
C GLY A 62 2.42 -10.12 -1.86
N VAL A 63 1.59 -9.19 -2.34
CA VAL A 63 1.86 -7.76 -2.20
C VAL A 63 0.83 -7.15 -1.25
N GLY A 64 1.31 -6.44 -0.23
CA GLY A 64 0.50 -5.70 0.71
C GLY A 64 1.31 -4.69 1.52
N LEU A 65 0.69 -4.11 2.54
CA LEU A 65 1.31 -3.12 3.41
C LEU A 65 2.31 -3.77 4.37
N GLU A 66 3.39 -3.05 4.68
CA GLU A 66 4.41 -3.52 5.63
C GLU A 66 3.81 -3.87 6.99
N ILE A 67 2.91 -3.03 7.51
CA ILE A 67 2.24 -3.28 8.80
C ILE A 67 1.50 -4.62 8.85
N ALA A 68 0.94 -5.08 7.73
CA ALA A 68 0.22 -6.36 7.68
C ALA A 68 1.20 -7.55 7.80
N ALA A 69 2.36 -7.45 7.16
CA ALA A 69 3.44 -8.42 7.26
C ALA A 69 4.04 -8.46 8.67
N ARG A 70 4.36 -7.29 9.25
CA ARG A 70 4.94 -7.17 10.59
C ARG A 70 4.05 -7.76 11.68
N ARG A 71 2.74 -7.51 11.61
CA ARG A 71 1.76 -8.09 12.55
C ARG A 71 1.72 -9.62 12.56
N ARG A 72 2.25 -10.28 11.53
CA ARG A 72 2.31 -11.73 11.37
C ARG A 72 3.74 -12.27 11.38
N ASP A 73 4.69 -11.44 11.81
CA ASP A 73 6.12 -11.79 11.87
C ASP A 73 6.66 -12.31 10.53
N LEU A 74 6.17 -11.74 9.43
CA LEU A 74 6.59 -12.09 8.09
C LEU A 74 7.73 -11.17 7.62
N ASP A 75 8.63 -11.73 6.81
CA ASP A 75 9.60 -10.94 6.07
C ASP A 75 8.88 -9.96 5.12
N PHE A 76 9.38 -8.72 5.06
CA PHE A 76 8.87 -7.69 4.17
C PHE A 76 9.97 -7.19 3.23
N ILE A 77 9.69 -7.23 1.92
CA ILE A 77 10.57 -6.71 0.88
C ILE A 77 9.94 -5.43 0.31
N PRO A 78 10.50 -4.24 0.58
CA PRO A 78 9.98 -2.99 0.04
C PRO A 78 10.00 -2.99 -1.49
N LEU A 79 8.85 -2.71 -2.10
CA LEU A 79 8.71 -2.60 -3.56
C LEU A 79 8.61 -1.15 -4.04
N TYR A 80 7.78 -0.36 -3.37
CA TYR A 80 7.59 1.06 -3.62
C TYR A 80 6.93 1.71 -2.41
N GLN A 81 6.96 3.04 -2.36
CA GLN A 81 6.17 3.82 -1.41
C GLN A 81 4.94 4.38 -2.11
N GLU A 82 3.79 4.30 -1.44
CA GLU A 82 2.54 4.87 -1.91
C GLU A 82 2.26 6.16 -1.13
N ARG A 83 2.10 7.26 -1.87
CA ARG A 83 1.76 8.55 -1.27
C ARG A 83 0.24 8.66 -1.14
N TYR A 84 -0.20 9.02 0.06
CA TYR A 84 -1.61 9.32 0.33
C TYR A 84 -1.79 10.82 0.47
N ASP A 85 -2.74 11.37 -0.28
CA ASP A 85 -3.12 12.77 -0.23
C ASP A 85 -4.60 12.90 0.14
N LEU A 86 -4.93 13.92 0.92
CA LEU A 86 -6.31 14.32 1.18
C LEU A 86 -6.72 15.37 0.14
N VAL A 87 -7.59 14.99 -0.80
CA VAL A 87 -8.07 15.90 -1.85
C VAL A 87 -9.26 16.71 -1.36
N ILE A 88 -9.13 18.04 -1.44
CA ILE A 88 -10.16 19.00 -1.02
C ILE A 88 -10.45 19.94 -2.20
N PRO A 89 -11.72 20.22 -2.55
CA PRO A 89 -12.05 21.26 -3.51
C PRO A 89 -11.50 22.61 -3.04
N ARG A 90 -10.80 23.32 -3.93
CA ARG A 90 -10.03 24.52 -3.60
C ARG A 90 -10.88 25.57 -2.90
N GLU A 91 -12.08 25.81 -3.40
CA GLU A 91 -13.05 26.78 -2.91
C GLU A 91 -13.53 26.48 -1.48
N ARG A 92 -13.36 25.24 -1.02
CA ARG A 92 -13.74 24.79 0.33
C ARG A 92 -12.59 24.89 1.32
N LEU A 93 -11.35 25.02 0.87
CA LEU A 93 -10.18 25.01 1.75
C LEU A 93 -10.26 26.09 2.86
N GLU A 94 -10.85 27.24 2.55
CA GLU A 94 -11.03 28.36 3.49
C GLU A 94 -12.16 28.13 4.51
N GLU A 95 -12.95 27.05 4.38
CA GLU A 95 -13.96 26.70 5.38
C GLU A 95 -13.29 26.41 6.73
N GLN A 96 -13.83 27.01 7.81
CA GLN A 96 -13.28 26.88 9.16
C GLN A 96 -13.01 25.43 9.59
N ARG A 97 -13.88 24.49 9.19
CA ARG A 97 -13.74 23.06 9.51
C ARG A 97 -12.53 22.42 8.83
N LEU A 98 -12.24 22.82 7.59
CA LEU A 98 -11.10 22.30 6.83
C LEU A 98 -9.79 22.94 7.31
N GLN A 99 -9.81 24.24 7.63
CA GLN A 99 -8.69 24.90 8.29
C GLN A 99 -8.36 24.25 9.65
N ALA A 100 -9.37 23.90 10.45
CA ALA A 100 -9.18 23.18 11.72
C ALA A 100 -8.58 21.78 11.51
N LEU A 101 -9.01 21.05 10.48
CA LEU A 101 -8.43 19.76 10.12
C LEU A 101 -6.95 19.89 9.71
N VAL A 102 -6.63 20.84 8.83
CA VAL A 102 -5.25 21.10 8.40
C VAL A 102 -4.37 21.51 9.59
N ALA A 103 -4.89 22.36 10.48
CA ALA A 103 -4.19 22.75 11.70
C ALA A 103 -3.92 21.53 12.61
N CYS A 104 -4.89 20.63 12.76
CA CYS A 104 -4.74 19.37 13.51
C CYS A 104 -3.65 18.46 12.89
N ILE A 105 -3.65 18.29 11.58
CA ILE A 105 -2.64 17.46 10.87
C ILE A 105 -1.22 18.04 11.02
N ARG A 106 -1.10 19.37 11.21
CA ARG A 106 0.17 20.07 11.38
C ARG A 106 0.66 20.14 12.82
N THR A 107 -0.12 19.67 13.80
CA THR A 107 0.39 19.65 15.18
C THR A 107 1.50 18.60 15.29
N PRO A 108 2.49 18.75 16.18
CA PRO A 108 3.60 17.79 16.30
C PRO A 108 3.15 16.36 16.64
N GLU A 109 2.01 16.20 17.31
CA GLU A 109 1.47 14.92 17.73
C GLU A 109 0.99 14.07 16.55
N PHE A 110 0.50 14.70 15.48
CA PHE A 110 -0.01 13.99 14.32
C PHE A 110 1.08 13.27 13.50
N PRO A 111 2.15 13.93 13.01
CA PRO A 111 3.24 13.25 12.32
C PRO A 111 3.96 12.27 13.25
N ALA A 112 4.07 12.57 14.55
CA ALA A 112 4.62 11.61 15.52
C ALA A 112 3.76 10.33 15.63
N ALA A 113 2.44 10.47 15.61
CA ALA A 113 1.54 9.32 15.59
C ALA A 113 1.67 8.51 14.28
N VAL A 114 1.85 9.17 13.14
CA VAL A 114 2.06 8.52 11.83
C VAL A 114 3.40 7.79 11.79
N GLU A 115 4.50 8.41 12.24
CA GLU A 115 5.83 7.77 12.34
C GLU A 115 5.84 6.60 13.34
N GLY A 116 4.92 6.60 14.30
CA GLY A 116 4.69 5.48 15.21
C GLY A 116 4.01 4.27 14.56
N LEU A 117 3.47 4.41 13.34
CA LEU A 117 2.89 3.31 12.58
C LEU A 117 3.97 2.67 11.70
N GLU A 118 4.26 1.40 11.94
CA GLU A 118 5.26 0.66 11.16
C GLU A 118 4.95 0.70 9.65
N GLY A 119 5.95 1.07 8.85
CA GLY A 119 5.83 1.18 7.40
C GLY A 119 5.15 2.45 6.89
N TYR A 120 4.78 3.38 7.77
CA TYR A 120 4.31 4.71 7.40
C TYR A 120 5.42 5.75 7.56
N SER A 121 5.29 6.84 6.82
CA SER A 121 6.17 8.00 6.96
C SER A 121 5.33 9.28 6.93
N ALA A 122 5.70 10.23 7.78
CA ALA A 122 5.09 11.54 7.86
C ALA A 122 5.83 12.60 7.04
N ALA A 123 6.75 12.21 6.14
CA ALA A 123 7.68 13.12 5.46
C ALA A 123 7.02 14.29 4.71
N ALA A 124 5.81 14.09 4.18
CA ALA A 124 5.03 15.12 3.48
C ALA A 124 3.77 15.56 4.25
N THR A 125 3.58 15.09 5.49
CA THR A 125 2.36 15.33 6.26
C THR A 125 2.17 16.82 6.56
N GLY A 126 0.95 17.31 6.36
CA GLY A 126 0.61 18.72 6.57
C GLY A 126 1.02 19.66 5.43
N HIS A 127 1.68 19.15 4.38
CA HIS A 127 1.91 19.91 3.15
C HIS A 127 0.59 20.09 2.40
N VAL A 128 0.31 21.32 1.96
CA VAL A 128 -0.88 21.64 1.16
C VAL A 128 -0.40 22.16 -0.17
N GLU A 129 -0.77 21.49 -1.25
CA GLU A 129 -0.46 21.88 -2.62
C GLU A 129 -1.73 21.98 -3.46
N GLN A 130 -1.69 22.86 -4.46
CA GLN A 130 -2.73 22.93 -5.47
C GLN A 130 -2.37 21.95 -6.58
N LEU A 131 -3.27 21.00 -6.84
CA LEU A 131 -3.14 20.12 -7.99
C LEU A 131 -3.39 20.94 -9.26
N THR A 132 -2.34 21.16 -10.03
CA THR A 132 -2.45 21.70 -11.39
C THR A 132 -2.65 20.55 -12.36
N ALA A 133 -3.63 20.68 -13.26
CA ALA A 133 -3.81 19.75 -14.37
C ALA A 133 -2.66 19.82 -15.38
#